data_AF-A0A2P4ZTM3-F1
#
_entry.id   AF-A0A2P4ZTM3-F1
#
_cell.length_a   1.000
_cell.length_b   1.000
_cell.length_c   1.000
_cell.angle_alpha   90.00
_cell.angle_beta   90.00
_cell.angle_gamma   90.00
#
_symmetry.space_group_name_H-M   'P 1'
#
loop_
_entity.id
_entity.type
_entity.pdbx_description
1 polymer ?
#
loop_
_entity_poly.entity_id
_entity_poly.type
_entity_poly.pdbx_seq_one_letter_code
_entity_poly.pdbx_strand_id
1 'polypeptide(L)'
;MSRSTFVAARNSRHRTAALALYRALLRTASKVPVPLEIASQKASKELKANPVVRIVRKRFAKNKPYTSFRLIYAAMTAGYKFLNLLTNAQTPNSPEHSQVIHHLQSVRQTAAASRAIPQPPRKPDPILPPEPLIINVAKADEPPQYTSNILPRPRDSLKGPGPRKVPSVSATADGQPFVRLRKPQPHAMSKMIGRKTNIFNDRIMNILDVDEWTASQAALEDEWDRMMDKLLAKENPKKMENQAFSRRTYDQDYFPMGETFGWSVQLSRLWWEWKVERTWEDWTARGEALHELVEQERSLAEKERGRSENDLLKKDNRRATARLRRDAQEFEDAPPNVVVSDTTGLPLLEALRSNLPESTKSAQDEAPHDPFLSPAWATLVKTEQGRMLMWARRHVVRSER
;
A
#
# COMPACT_ATOMS: atom_id res chain seq x y z
N MET A 1 17.82 -27.34 26.44
CA MET A 1 17.49 -27.48 25.01
C MET A 1 16.06 -27.00 24.79
N SER A 2 15.86 -25.76 24.31
CA SER A 2 14.51 -25.26 24.03
C SER A 2 13.96 -25.99 22.80
N ARG A 3 12.75 -26.54 22.90
CA ARG A 3 12.06 -27.15 21.77
C ARG A 3 11.64 -26.03 20.83
N SER A 4 12.44 -25.77 19.79
CA SER A 4 12.05 -24.84 18.73
C SER A 4 10.71 -25.31 18.14
N THR A 5 9.69 -24.45 18.20
CA THR A 5 8.39 -24.75 17.59
C THR A 5 8.58 -24.84 16.07
N PHE A 6 8.34 -26.02 15.51
CA PHE A 6 8.43 -26.21 14.07
C PHE A 6 7.33 -25.38 13.38
N VAL A 7 7.73 -24.33 12.65
CA VAL A 7 6.85 -23.51 11.83
C VAL A 7 7.05 -23.90 10.36
N ALA A 8 6.12 -24.69 9.82
CA ALA A 8 6.20 -25.18 8.44
C ALA A 8 6.37 -24.08 7.39
N ALA A 9 5.70 -22.93 7.58
CA ALA A 9 5.78 -21.80 6.64
C ALA A 9 7.20 -21.20 6.54
N ARG A 10 8.01 -21.34 7.59
CA ARG A 10 9.39 -20.83 7.68
C ARG A 10 10.45 -21.90 7.40
N ASN A 11 10.04 -23.13 7.14
CA ASN A 11 10.96 -24.23 6.90
C ASN A 11 11.07 -24.56 5.40
N SER A 12 12.21 -24.23 4.80
CA SER A 12 12.50 -24.49 3.38
C SER A 12 12.43 -25.97 3.02
N ARG A 13 12.90 -26.87 3.90
CA ARG A 13 12.88 -28.34 3.68
C ARG A 13 11.45 -28.87 3.59
N HIS A 14 10.57 -28.40 4.47
CA HIS A 14 9.15 -28.77 4.44
C HIS A 14 8.48 -28.31 3.14
N ARG A 15 8.71 -27.07 2.74
CA ARG A 15 8.17 -26.52 1.49
C ARG A 15 8.60 -27.36 0.29
N THR A 16 9.88 -27.72 0.20
CA THR A 16 10.40 -28.57 -0.87
C THR A 16 9.77 -29.96 -0.86
N ALA A 17 9.68 -30.60 0.31
CA ALA A 17 9.06 -31.92 0.44
C ALA A 17 7.56 -31.92 0.06
N ALA A 18 6.81 -30.91 0.50
CA ALA A 18 5.39 -30.77 0.17
C ALA A 18 5.18 -30.55 -1.33
N LEU A 19 6.03 -29.73 -1.98
CA LEU A 19 5.98 -29.52 -3.43
C LEU A 19 6.38 -30.76 -4.23
N ALA A 20 7.38 -31.52 -3.75
CA ALA A 20 7.78 -32.78 -4.37
C ALA A 20 6.63 -33.81 -4.32
N LEU A 21 6.02 -33.98 -3.14
CA LEU A 21 4.87 -34.86 -2.94
C LEU A 21 3.67 -34.42 -3.79
N TYR A 22 3.38 -33.12 -3.84
CA TYR A 22 2.33 -32.56 -4.69
C TYR A 22 2.54 -32.90 -6.16
N ARG A 23 3.76 -32.67 -6.69
CA ARG A 23 4.09 -33.00 -8.09
C ARG A 23 4.01 -34.50 -8.37
N ALA A 24 4.51 -35.33 -7.45
CA ALA A 24 4.44 -36.79 -7.58
C ALA A 24 2.97 -37.28 -7.66
N LEU A 25 2.12 -36.82 -6.74
CA LEU A 25 0.70 -37.16 -6.71
C LEU A 25 -0.05 -36.68 -7.95
N LEU A 26 0.27 -35.50 -8.49
CA LEU A 26 -0.36 -35.02 -9.73
C LEU A 26 0.00 -35.90 -10.93
N ARG A 27 1.28 -36.31 -11.03
CA ARG A 27 1.78 -37.17 -12.12
C ARG A 27 1.19 -38.59 -12.06
N THR A 28 1.05 -39.15 -10.86
CA THR A 28 0.43 -40.47 -10.70
C THR A 28 -1.08 -40.40 -10.88
N ALA A 29 -1.74 -39.39 -10.31
CA ALA A 29 -3.19 -39.18 -10.46
C ALA A 29 -3.62 -38.98 -11.92
N SER A 30 -2.79 -38.36 -12.76
CA SER A 30 -3.12 -38.19 -14.18
C SER A 30 -3.12 -39.50 -14.96
N LYS A 31 -2.36 -40.51 -14.51
CA LYS A 31 -2.21 -41.81 -15.18
C LYS A 31 -3.29 -42.82 -14.79
N VAL A 32 -4.11 -42.54 -13.77
CA VAL A 32 -5.19 -43.42 -13.36
C VAL A 32 -6.28 -43.41 -14.44
N PRO A 33 -6.62 -44.56 -15.05
CA PRO A 33 -7.70 -44.61 -16.04
C PRO A 33 -9.02 -44.24 -15.36
N VAL A 34 -9.83 -43.36 -15.97
CA VAL A 34 -11.15 -43.00 -15.45
C VAL A 34 -12.18 -43.24 -16.54
N PRO A 35 -13.28 -43.97 -16.27
CA PRO A 35 -14.35 -44.16 -17.24
C PRO A 35 -14.91 -42.83 -17.76
N LEU A 36 -15.15 -42.77 -19.07
CA LEU A 36 -15.58 -41.56 -19.80
C LEU A 36 -16.87 -40.93 -19.22
N GLU A 37 -17.76 -41.75 -18.65
CA GLU A 37 -19.01 -41.32 -18.00
C GLU A 37 -18.79 -40.46 -16.74
N ILE A 38 -17.64 -40.63 -16.08
CA ILE A 38 -17.24 -39.87 -14.89
C ILE A 38 -16.47 -38.59 -15.30
N ALA A 39 -15.85 -38.60 -16.48
CA ALA A 39 -15.04 -37.51 -17.01
C ALA A 39 -15.85 -36.37 -17.67
N SER A 40 -17.03 -36.66 -18.24
CA SER A 40 -17.66 -35.81 -19.26
C SER A 40 -18.56 -34.65 -18.78
N GLN A 41 -19.03 -34.59 -17.54
CA GLN A 41 -20.21 -33.74 -17.24
C GLN A 41 -20.01 -32.26 -16.86
N LYS A 42 -18.84 -31.63 -17.01
CA LYS A 42 -18.71 -30.16 -16.89
C LYS A 42 -17.53 -29.59 -17.68
N ALA A 43 -17.53 -29.71 -19.01
CA ALA A 43 -16.40 -29.29 -19.84
C ALA A 43 -16.34 -27.76 -20.04
N SER A 44 -15.86 -27.03 -19.03
CA SER A 44 -15.27 -25.70 -19.20
C SER A 44 -13.76 -25.85 -19.42
N LYS A 45 -13.19 -25.09 -20.35
CA LYS A 45 -11.83 -25.08 -20.97
C LYS A 45 -10.61 -25.64 -20.19
N GLU A 46 -10.64 -25.77 -18.86
CA GLU A 46 -9.67 -26.54 -18.05
C GLU A 46 -9.88 -28.08 -18.10
N LEU A 47 -10.94 -28.55 -18.78
CA LEU A 47 -11.43 -29.93 -18.73
C LEU A 47 -10.79 -30.92 -19.72
N LYS A 48 -9.47 -31.05 -19.68
CA LYS A 48 -8.81 -32.33 -20.02
C LYS A 48 -8.13 -32.97 -18.81
N ALA A 49 -8.30 -32.38 -17.62
CA ALA A 49 -7.67 -32.86 -16.40
C ALA A 49 -8.52 -33.96 -15.74
N ASN A 50 -7.88 -35.10 -15.50
CA ASN A 50 -8.43 -36.24 -14.75
C ASN A 50 -9.12 -35.77 -13.43
N PRO A 51 -10.35 -36.21 -13.11
CA PRO A 51 -11.06 -35.77 -11.89
C PRO A 51 -10.27 -36.04 -10.60
N VAL A 52 -9.43 -37.07 -10.58
CA VAL A 52 -8.53 -37.38 -9.45
C VAL A 52 -7.53 -36.25 -9.22
N VAL A 53 -6.96 -35.68 -10.30
CA VAL A 53 -6.03 -34.55 -10.24
C VAL A 53 -6.71 -33.33 -9.60
N ARG A 54 -7.97 -33.05 -9.95
CA ARG A 54 -8.72 -31.94 -9.36
C ARG A 54 -8.94 -32.12 -7.85
N ILE A 55 -9.21 -33.35 -7.40
CA ILE A 55 -9.36 -33.66 -5.98
C ILE A 55 -8.05 -33.43 -5.23
N VAL A 56 -6.91 -33.90 -5.77
CA VAL A 56 -5.58 -33.67 -5.18
C VAL A 56 -5.31 -32.18 -5.02
N ARG A 57 -5.53 -31.37 -6.08
CA ARG A 57 -5.38 -29.91 -6.00
C ARG A 57 -6.22 -29.28 -4.89
N LYS A 58 -7.50 -29.66 -4.81
CA LYS A 58 -8.43 -29.15 -3.79
C LYS A 58 -8.01 -29.55 -2.36
N ARG A 59 -7.49 -30.76 -2.17
CA ARG A 59 -7.02 -31.24 -0.86
C ARG A 59 -5.75 -30.50 -0.40
N PHE A 60 -4.80 -30.26 -1.29
CA PHE A 60 -3.62 -29.43 -0.97
C PHE A 60 -4.00 -27.98 -0.67
N ALA A 61 -4.95 -27.40 -1.42
CA ALA A 61 -5.46 -26.06 -1.12
C ALA A 61 -6.12 -25.99 0.27
N LYS A 62 -6.90 -27.02 0.64
CA LYS A 62 -7.53 -27.11 1.97
C LYS A 62 -6.52 -27.21 3.11
N ASN A 63 -5.39 -27.89 2.89
CA ASN A 63 -4.37 -28.14 3.91
C ASN A 63 -3.29 -27.04 3.98
N LYS A 64 -3.32 -26.05 3.08
CA LYS A 64 -2.40 -24.90 3.07
C LYS A 64 -2.33 -24.11 4.40
N PRO A 65 -3.43 -23.87 5.15
CA PRO A 65 -3.37 -23.10 6.39
C PRO A 65 -2.91 -23.92 7.61
N TYR A 66 -2.54 -25.20 7.45
CA TYR A 66 -2.07 -26.00 8.59
C TYR A 66 -0.71 -25.51 9.09
N THR A 67 -0.69 -25.11 10.36
CA THR A 67 0.51 -24.61 11.04
C THR A 67 1.06 -25.59 12.07
N SER A 68 0.24 -26.55 12.55
CA SER A 68 0.65 -27.47 13.61
C SER A 68 1.40 -28.68 13.07
N PHE A 69 2.56 -28.99 13.69
CA PHE A 69 3.43 -30.08 13.26
C PHE A 69 2.71 -31.44 13.20
N ARG A 70 1.85 -31.73 14.18
CA ARG A 70 1.07 -32.98 14.22
C ARG A 70 0.14 -33.13 13.01
N LEU A 71 -0.56 -32.05 12.61
CA LEU A 71 -1.45 -32.08 11.44
C LEU A 71 -0.64 -32.18 10.14
N ILE A 72 0.50 -31.49 10.07
CA ILE A 72 1.39 -31.56 8.91
C ILE A 72 1.97 -32.97 8.75
N TYR A 73 2.46 -33.58 9.83
CA TYR A 73 2.98 -34.95 9.81
C TYR A 73 1.91 -35.96 9.40
N ALA A 74 0.71 -35.87 9.99
CA ALA A 74 -0.42 -36.72 9.62
C ALA A 74 -0.81 -36.54 8.14
N ALA A 75 -0.81 -35.30 7.64
CA ALA A 75 -1.14 -35.01 6.23
C ALA A 75 -0.05 -35.52 5.26
N MET A 76 1.23 -35.36 5.60
CA MET A 76 2.35 -35.83 4.79
C MET A 76 2.38 -37.37 4.74
N THR A 77 2.24 -38.03 5.88
CA THR A 77 2.17 -39.51 5.95
C THR A 77 0.99 -40.06 5.17
N ALA A 78 -0.19 -39.43 5.27
CA ALA A 78 -1.34 -39.78 4.45
C ALA A 78 -1.04 -39.58 2.95
N GLY A 79 -0.39 -38.47 2.56
CA GLY A 79 -0.03 -38.20 1.18
C GLY A 79 0.91 -39.25 0.58
N TYR A 80 1.90 -39.75 1.33
CA TYR A 80 2.75 -40.85 0.88
C TYR A 80 1.98 -42.17 0.74
N LYS A 81 1.04 -42.47 1.64
CA LYS A 81 0.16 -43.65 1.50
C LYS A 81 -0.72 -43.54 0.25
N PHE A 82 -1.27 -42.36 -0.03
CA PHE A 82 -2.04 -42.11 -1.24
C PHE A 82 -1.20 -42.17 -2.51
N LEU A 83 0.10 -41.88 -2.45
CA LEU A 83 0.99 -42.07 -3.59
C LEU A 83 1.07 -43.55 -3.99
N ASN A 84 1.21 -44.44 -3.01
CA ASN A 84 1.20 -45.89 -3.25
C ASN A 84 -0.16 -46.37 -3.78
N LEU A 85 -1.25 -45.92 -3.16
CA LEU A 85 -2.61 -46.23 -3.61
C LEU A 85 -2.85 -45.81 -5.07
N LEU A 86 -2.49 -44.57 -5.43
CA LEU A 86 -2.64 -44.06 -6.80
C LEU A 86 -1.68 -44.73 -7.80
N THR A 87 -0.57 -45.28 -7.33
CA THR A 87 0.33 -46.07 -8.17
C THR A 87 -0.29 -47.42 -8.50
N ASN A 88 -0.86 -48.11 -7.52
CA ASN A 88 -1.57 -49.38 -7.70
C ASN A 88 -2.89 -49.20 -8.47
N ALA A 89 -3.56 -48.05 -8.35
CA ALA A 89 -4.80 -47.75 -9.06
C ALA A 89 -4.62 -47.47 -10.56
N GLN A 90 -3.39 -47.42 -11.07
CA GLN A 90 -3.11 -47.27 -12.51
C GLN A 90 -3.46 -48.54 -13.30
N THR A 91 -3.40 -49.72 -12.67
CA THR A 91 -3.80 -50.96 -13.32
C THR A 91 -5.34 -51.09 -13.29
N PRO A 92 -6.00 -51.24 -14.46
CA PRO A 92 -7.42 -51.51 -14.48
C PRO A 92 -7.65 -52.88 -13.82
N ASN A 93 -8.68 -52.97 -12.97
CA ASN A 93 -9.05 -54.15 -12.15
C ASN A 93 -8.27 -54.36 -10.83
N SER A 94 -7.40 -53.44 -10.41
CA SER A 94 -6.87 -53.51 -9.03
C SER A 94 -7.93 -53.14 -7.99
N PRO A 95 -7.85 -53.69 -6.75
CA PRO A 95 -8.75 -53.30 -5.68
C PRO A 95 -8.61 -51.82 -5.30
N GLU A 96 -7.42 -51.23 -5.47
CA GLU A 96 -7.20 -49.80 -5.27
C GLU A 96 -7.88 -48.95 -6.34
N HIS A 97 -7.93 -49.45 -7.59
CA HIS A 97 -8.64 -48.79 -8.67
C HIS A 97 -10.14 -48.72 -8.37
N SER A 98 -10.77 -49.81 -7.92
CA SER A 98 -12.20 -49.82 -7.57
C SER A 98 -12.50 -48.88 -6.39
N GLN A 99 -11.61 -48.78 -5.40
CA GLN A 99 -11.72 -47.81 -4.30
C GLN A 99 -11.72 -46.36 -4.79
N VAL A 100 -10.83 -46.02 -5.74
CA VAL A 100 -10.77 -44.66 -6.31
C VAL A 100 -12.06 -44.35 -7.07
N ILE A 101 -12.54 -45.26 -7.91
CA ILE A 101 -13.78 -45.07 -8.68
C ILE A 101 -15.00 -44.94 -7.75
N HIS A 102 -15.12 -45.79 -6.74
CA HIS A 102 -16.18 -45.71 -5.73
C HIS A 102 -16.15 -44.36 -4.99
N HIS A 103 -14.96 -43.88 -4.61
CA HIS A 103 -14.81 -42.56 -3.99
C HIS A 103 -15.27 -41.42 -4.93
N LEU A 104 -14.93 -41.47 -6.22
CA LEU A 104 -15.39 -40.48 -7.19
C LEU A 104 -16.91 -40.46 -7.32
N GLN A 105 -17.55 -41.63 -7.32
CA GLN A 105 -19.00 -41.77 -7.35
C GLN A 105 -19.65 -41.20 -6.08
N SER A 106 -19.13 -41.53 -4.90
CA SER A 106 -19.61 -41.00 -3.62
C SER A 106 -19.49 -39.46 -3.54
N VAL A 107 -18.38 -38.89 -3.99
CA VAL A 107 -18.18 -37.43 -4.04
C VAL A 107 -19.19 -36.77 -5.00
N ARG A 108 -19.55 -37.43 -6.11
CA ARG A 108 -20.55 -36.95 -7.05
C ARG A 108 -21.95 -36.99 -6.43
N GLN A 109 -22.33 -38.08 -5.77
CA GLN A 109 -23.63 -38.24 -5.11
C GLN A 109 -23.81 -37.21 -3.99
N THR A 110 -22.80 -37.02 -3.14
CA THR A 110 -22.83 -35.98 -2.09
C THR A 110 -22.89 -34.56 -2.66
N ALA A 111 -22.17 -34.29 -3.76
CA ALA A 111 -22.27 -33.02 -4.47
C ALA A 111 -23.65 -32.79 -5.12
N ALA A 112 -24.33 -33.84 -5.58
CA ALA A 112 -25.70 -33.76 -6.09
C ALA A 112 -26.70 -33.50 -4.95
N ALA A 113 -26.59 -34.24 -3.84
CA ALA A 113 -27.42 -34.06 -2.66
C ALA A 113 -27.30 -32.64 -2.07
N SER A 114 -26.08 -32.11 -1.96
CA SER A 114 -25.86 -30.72 -1.49
C SER A 114 -26.38 -29.64 -2.43
N ARG A 115 -26.50 -29.92 -3.74
CA ARG A 115 -27.14 -28.98 -4.70
C ARG A 115 -28.67 -29.06 -4.66
N ALA A 116 -29.23 -30.18 -4.22
CA ALA A 116 -30.67 -30.34 -4.04
C ALA A 116 -31.19 -29.57 -2.81
N ILE A 117 -30.30 -29.22 -1.86
CA ILE A 117 -30.64 -28.33 -0.74
C ILE A 117 -30.74 -26.89 -1.26
N PRO A 118 -31.88 -26.19 -1.08
CA PRO A 118 -32.01 -24.79 -1.44
C PRO A 118 -30.95 -23.96 -0.71
N GLN A 119 -30.09 -23.27 -1.46
CA GLN A 119 -29.11 -22.38 -0.86
C GLN A 119 -29.81 -21.11 -0.37
N PRO A 120 -29.39 -20.54 0.78
CA PRO A 120 -29.89 -19.24 1.21
C PRO A 120 -29.64 -18.21 0.10
N PRO A 121 -30.52 -17.20 -0.05
CA PRO A 121 -30.37 -16.20 -1.09
C PRO A 121 -28.96 -15.61 -1.02
N ARG A 122 -28.26 -15.62 -2.16
CA ARG A 122 -26.94 -15.01 -2.26
C ARG A 122 -27.06 -13.56 -1.79
N LYS A 123 -26.11 -13.12 -0.97
CA LYS A 123 -26.00 -11.70 -0.63
C LYS A 123 -26.03 -10.92 -1.95
N PRO A 124 -26.85 -9.86 -2.07
CA PRO A 124 -26.87 -9.06 -3.27
C PRO A 124 -25.45 -8.62 -3.59
N ASP A 125 -25.13 -8.59 -4.89
CA ASP A 125 -23.84 -8.13 -5.37
C ASP A 125 -23.50 -6.78 -4.72
N PRO A 126 -22.23 -6.53 -4.36
CA PRO A 126 -21.85 -5.31 -3.68
C PRO A 126 -22.32 -4.12 -4.52
N ILE A 127 -23.25 -3.35 -3.95
CA ILE A 127 -23.71 -2.06 -4.48
C ILE A 127 -22.44 -1.28 -4.85
N LEU A 128 -22.40 -0.73 -6.06
CA LEU A 128 -21.30 0.11 -6.53
C LEU A 128 -20.91 1.10 -5.41
N PRO A 129 -19.61 1.31 -5.16
CA PRO A 129 -19.19 2.18 -4.09
C PRO A 129 -19.89 3.54 -4.26
N PRO A 130 -20.54 4.07 -3.21
CA PRO A 130 -21.17 5.36 -3.30
C PRO A 130 -20.12 6.39 -3.76
N GLU A 131 -20.55 7.32 -4.62
CA GLU A 131 -19.68 8.39 -5.11
C GLU A 131 -18.99 9.09 -3.93
N PRO A 132 -17.72 9.49 -4.09
CA PRO A 132 -17.00 10.18 -3.03
C PRO A 132 -17.64 11.54 -2.75
N LEU A 133 -17.58 11.98 -1.49
CA LEU A 133 -18.12 13.27 -1.07
C LEU A 133 -17.41 14.44 -1.77
N ILE A 134 -16.09 14.34 -1.90
CA ILE A 134 -15.23 15.32 -2.54
C ILE A 134 -14.47 14.67 -3.70
N ILE A 135 -14.36 15.40 -4.80
CA ILE A 135 -13.64 15.03 -6.02
C ILE A 135 -12.49 16.01 -6.24
N ASN A 136 -11.35 15.52 -6.72
CA ASN A 136 -10.25 16.39 -7.10
C ASN A 136 -10.59 17.00 -8.46
N VAL A 137 -10.64 18.33 -8.55
CA VAL A 137 -10.88 19.08 -9.79
C VAL A 137 -9.59 19.64 -10.39
N ALA A 138 -8.49 19.61 -9.63
CA ALA A 138 -7.20 20.07 -10.12
C ALA A 138 -6.69 19.18 -11.25
N LYS A 139 -5.98 19.79 -12.20
CA LYS A 139 -5.25 19.04 -13.23
C LYS A 139 -4.09 18.26 -12.59
N ALA A 140 -3.56 17.27 -13.29
CA ALA A 140 -2.53 16.36 -12.77
C ALA A 140 -1.28 17.07 -12.22
N ASP A 141 -0.93 18.24 -12.76
CA ASP A 141 0.26 19.02 -12.40
C ASP A 141 -0.03 20.23 -11.49
N GLU A 142 -1.29 20.44 -11.12
CA GLU A 142 -1.70 21.54 -10.23
C GLU A 142 -1.82 21.04 -8.77
N PRO A 143 -1.65 21.92 -7.77
CA PRO A 143 -1.94 21.59 -6.38
C PRO A 143 -3.36 21.02 -6.26
N PRO A 144 -3.58 19.99 -5.43
CA PRO A 144 -4.87 19.35 -5.33
C PRO A 144 -5.93 20.37 -4.89
N GLN A 145 -7.05 20.39 -5.60
CA GLN A 145 -8.18 21.25 -5.27
C GLN A 145 -9.44 20.40 -5.27
N TYR A 146 -10.19 20.45 -4.18
CA TYR A 146 -11.33 19.58 -3.96
C TYR A 146 -12.64 20.36 -4.05
N THR A 147 -13.61 19.79 -4.74
CA THR A 147 -15.01 20.26 -4.72
C THR A 147 -15.93 19.14 -4.30
N SER A 148 -17.11 19.50 -3.78
CA SER A 148 -18.10 18.54 -3.33
C SER A 148 -19.04 18.13 -4.47
N ASN A 149 -19.24 16.82 -4.61
CA ASN A 149 -20.17 16.26 -5.59
C ASN A 149 -21.60 16.09 -5.00
N ILE A 150 -21.67 15.80 -3.69
CA ILE A 150 -22.94 15.40 -3.03
C ILE A 150 -23.60 16.56 -2.26
N LEU A 151 -22.80 17.52 -1.80
CA LEU A 151 -23.25 18.63 -0.96
C LEU A 151 -22.87 19.97 -1.63
N PRO A 152 -23.60 21.07 -1.37
CA PRO A 152 -24.81 21.15 -0.56
C PRO A 152 -26.05 20.59 -1.26
N ARG A 153 -26.95 19.94 -0.51
CA ARG A 153 -28.21 19.43 -1.08
C ARG A 153 -29.30 20.51 -1.15
N PRO A 154 -30.12 20.53 -2.21
CA PRO A 154 -31.31 21.37 -2.26
C PRO A 154 -32.31 20.93 -1.18
N ARG A 155 -33.14 21.87 -0.72
CA ARG A 155 -34.08 21.64 0.39
C ARG A 155 -35.03 20.48 0.11
N ASP A 156 -35.46 20.33 -1.14
CA ASP A 156 -36.40 19.28 -1.57
C ASP A 156 -35.83 17.86 -1.45
N SER A 157 -34.50 17.72 -1.45
CA SER A 157 -33.80 16.43 -1.27
C SER A 157 -33.66 16.03 0.20
N LEU A 158 -33.84 16.98 1.13
CA LEU A 158 -33.69 16.72 2.56
C LEU A 158 -34.93 16.02 3.11
N LYS A 159 -34.75 14.78 3.57
CA LYS A 159 -35.82 14.02 4.24
C LYS A 159 -36.01 14.54 5.66
N GLY A 160 -37.10 15.26 5.91
CA GLY A 160 -37.61 15.53 7.26
C GLY A 160 -38.13 16.96 7.44
N PRO A 161 -39.17 17.16 8.27
CA PRO A 161 -39.60 18.49 8.67
C PRO A 161 -38.59 19.08 9.68
N GLY A 162 -37.89 20.14 9.29
CA GLY A 162 -36.97 20.85 10.19
C GLY A 162 -35.85 21.60 9.46
N PRO A 163 -35.08 22.43 10.17
CA PRO A 163 -33.91 23.09 9.61
C PRO A 163 -32.83 22.07 9.25
N ARG A 164 -32.09 22.31 8.15
CA ARG A 164 -30.99 21.41 7.75
C ARG A 164 -29.95 21.23 8.85
N LYS A 165 -29.40 20.03 8.94
CA LYS A 165 -28.36 19.67 9.91
C LYS A 165 -26.99 19.91 9.33
N VAL A 166 -26.28 20.88 9.88
CA VAL A 166 -24.91 21.23 9.49
C VAL A 166 -23.93 20.15 9.98
N PRO A 167 -23.14 19.52 9.08
CA PRO A 167 -22.08 18.60 9.47
C PRO A 167 -20.96 19.30 10.24
N SER A 168 -20.18 18.55 11.03
CA SER A 168 -18.99 19.10 11.71
C SER A 168 -17.71 18.63 11.02
N VAL A 169 -16.84 19.56 10.63
CA VAL A 169 -15.45 19.27 10.25
C VAL A 169 -14.65 18.94 11.49
N SER A 170 -13.76 17.96 11.41
CA SER A 170 -12.84 17.60 12.48
C SER A 170 -11.54 17.06 11.89
N ALA A 171 -10.45 17.20 12.62
CA ALA A 171 -9.17 16.62 12.26
C ALA A 171 -8.75 15.56 13.28
N THR A 172 -8.04 14.54 12.83
CA THR A 172 -7.30 13.61 13.70
C THR A 172 -6.10 14.34 14.33
N ALA A 173 -5.51 13.78 15.38
CA ALA A 173 -4.29 14.32 16.00
C ALA A 173 -3.15 14.52 14.99
N ASP A 174 -3.05 13.66 13.98
CA ASP A 174 -2.03 13.75 12.92
C ASP A 174 -2.38 14.77 11.82
N GLY A 175 -3.52 15.46 11.91
CA GLY A 175 -3.94 16.48 10.94
C GLY A 175 -4.89 16.00 9.83
N GLN A 176 -5.23 14.70 9.76
CA GLN A 176 -6.14 14.19 8.74
C GLN A 176 -7.57 14.78 8.87
N PRO A 177 -8.10 15.51 7.87
CA PRO A 177 -9.43 16.09 7.94
C PRO A 177 -10.52 15.08 7.58
N PHE A 178 -11.66 15.17 8.26
CA PHE A 178 -12.86 14.42 7.93
C PHE A 178 -14.12 15.14 8.40
N VAL A 179 -15.25 14.83 7.75
CA VAL A 179 -16.56 15.39 8.10
C VAL A 179 -17.42 14.34 8.78
N ARG A 180 -18.04 14.72 9.91
CA ARG A 180 -19.03 13.91 10.61
C ARG A 180 -20.44 14.35 10.22
N LEU A 181 -21.07 13.56 9.34
CA LEU A 181 -22.46 13.77 8.91
C LEU A 181 -23.48 13.42 10.02
N ARG A 182 -23.18 12.40 10.85
CA ARG A 182 -24.06 11.94 11.93
C ARG A 182 -23.27 11.55 13.18
N LYS A 183 -23.97 11.54 14.33
CA LYS A 183 -23.50 10.99 15.61
C LYS A 183 -24.40 9.79 15.97
N PRO A 184 -23.85 8.66 16.44
CA PRO A 184 -22.42 8.33 16.56
C PRO A 184 -21.74 8.17 15.19
N GLN A 185 -20.41 8.28 15.16
CA GLN A 185 -19.61 8.12 13.95
C GLN A 185 -19.76 6.70 13.39
N PRO A 186 -20.00 6.51 12.07
CA PRO A 186 -20.05 5.19 11.47
C PRO A 186 -18.74 4.41 11.69
N HIS A 187 -18.83 3.15 12.11
CA HIS A 187 -17.66 2.31 12.36
C HIS A 187 -16.76 2.17 11.12
N ALA A 188 -17.34 2.05 9.93
CA ALA A 188 -16.59 1.99 8.67
C ALA A 188 -15.74 3.25 8.43
N MET A 189 -16.25 4.42 8.81
CA MET A 189 -15.51 5.68 8.70
C MET A 189 -14.35 5.72 9.70
N SER A 190 -14.60 5.34 10.95
CA SER A 190 -13.54 5.27 11.98
C SER A 190 -12.42 4.30 11.57
N LYS A 191 -12.78 3.11 11.06
CA LYS A 191 -11.82 2.13 10.55
C LYS A 191 -10.98 2.67 9.39
N MET A 192 -11.58 3.43 8.47
CA MET A 192 -10.87 4.01 7.33
C MET A 192 -9.91 5.12 7.78
N ILE A 193 -10.32 5.97 8.72
CA ILE A 193 -9.45 6.99 9.32
C ILE A 193 -8.24 6.31 9.97
N GLY A 194 -8.47 5.33 10.85
CA GLY A 194 -7.38 4.59 11.49
C GLY A 194 -6.44 3.91 10.49
N ARG A 195 -6.95 3.34 9.39
CA ARG A 195 -6.11 2.78 8.32
C ARG A 195 -5.23 3.84 7.66
N LYS A 196 -5.80 5.02 7.35
CA LYS A 196 -5.05 6.12 6.71
C LYS A 196 -3.99 6.70 7.65
N THR A 197 -4.34 6.89 8.93
CA THR A 197 -3.39 7.24 9.99
C THR A 197 -2.23 6.25 10.06
N ASN A 198 -2.49 4.94 10.08
CA ASN A 198 -1.42 3.94 10.12
C ASN A 198 -0.50 4.02 8.90
N ILE A 199 -1.06 4.16 7.70
CA ILE A 199 -0.26 4.32 6.47
C ILE A 199 0.64 5.55 6.54
N PHE A 200 0.15 6.65 7.12
CA PHE A 200 0.93 7.87 7.30
C PHE A 200 2.02 7.68 8.35
N ASN A 201 1.69 7.10 9.51
CA ASN A 201 2.65 6.81 10.56
C ASN A 201 3.74 5.84 10.10
N ASP A 202 3.39 4.82 9.31
CA ASP A 202 4.37 3.89 8.73
C ASP A 202 5.38 4.65 7.86
N ARG A 203 4.96 5.68 7.11
CA ARG A 203 5.90 6.49 6.30
C ARG A 203 6.84 7.32 7.18
N ILE A 204 6.32 7.91 8.25
CA ILE A 204 7.15 8.64 9.22
C ILE A 204 8.17 7.70 9.86
N MET A 205 7.74 6.51 10.30
CA MET A 205 8.64 5.52 10.88
C MET A 205 9.72 5.08 9.88
N ASN A 206 9.38 4.89 8.60
CA ASN A 206 10.39 4.60 7.57
C ASN A 206 11.43 5.73 7.42
N ILE A 207 11.05 7.00 7.58
CA ILE A 207 12.02 8.12 7.55
C ILE A 207 12.96 8.04 8.75
N LEU A 208 12.41 7.77 9.94
CA LEU A 208 13.18 7.62 11.18
C LEU A 208 14.12 6.41 11.12
N ASP A 209 13.63 5.26 10.64
CA ASP A 209 14.41 4.03 10.47
C ASP A 209 15.58 4.23 9.50
N VAL A 210 15.40 5.06 8.48
CA VAL A 210 16.50 5.41 7.56
C VAL A 210 17.56 6.24 8.26
N ASP A 211 17.18 7.24 9.05
CA ASP A 211 18.12 8.12 9.77
C ASP A 211 18.86 7.38 10.89
N GLU A 212 18.17 6.53 11.65
CA GLU A 212 18.75 5.83 12.81
C GLU A 212 19.61 4.62 12.40
N TRP A 213 19.09 3.74 11.54
CA TRP A 213 19.70 2.43 11.28
C TRP A 213 20.25 2.31 9.87
N THR A 214 19.45 2.66 8.87
CA THR A 214 19.79 2.30 7.48
C THR A 214 20.96 3.12 6.96
N ALA A 215 21.02 4.41 7.31
CA ALA A 215 22.10 5.30 6.87
C ALA A 215 23.46 4.91 7.46
N SER A 216 23.50 4.49 8.73
CA SER A 216 24.74 4.05 9.38
C SER A 216 25.25 2.72 8.81
N GLN A 217 24.35 1.76 8.58
CA GLN A 217 24.69 0.50 7.90
C GLN A 217 25.21 0.76 6.49
N ALA A 218 24.56 1.64 5.74
CA ALA A 218 24.98 1.94 4.39
C ALA A 218 26.35 2.62 4.31
N ALA A 219 26.71 3.44 5.30
CA ALA A 219 28.04 4.03 5.39
C ALA A 219 29.14 2.97 5.61
N LEU A 220 28.85 1.92 6.39
CA LEU A 220 29.77 0.79 6.61
C LEU A 220 29.91 -0.07 5.34
N GLU A 221 28.82 -0.32 4.62
CA GLU A 221 28.86 -1.02 3.33
C GLU A 221 29.68 -0.22 2.30
N ASP A 222 29.46 1.09 2.21
CA ASP A 222 30.24 1.98 1.33
C ASP A 222 31.74 2.01 1.72
N GLU A 223 32.07 1.83 3.00
CA GLU A 223 33.46 1.69 3.46
C GLU A 223 34.05 0.33 3.09
N TRP A 224 33.26 -0.73 3.22
CA TRP A 224 33.66 -2.07 2.81
C TRP A 224 33.94 -2.15 1.30
N ASP A 225 33.07 -1.56 0.46
CA ASP A 225 33.27 -1.46 -0.99
C ASP A 225 34.59 -0.73 -1.30
N ARG A 226 34.88 0.37 -0.60
CA ARG A 226 36.15 1.11 -0.72
C ARG A 226 37.37 0.26 -0.34
N MET A 227 37.26 -0.59 0.67
CA MET A 227 38.35 -1.52 1.04
C MET A 227 38.54 -2.61 -0.03
N MET A 228 37.45 -3.16 -0.56
CA MET A 228 37.49 -4.18 -1.60
C MET A 228 38.10 -3.65 -2.89
N ASP A 229 37.75 -2.43 -3.31
CA ASP A 229 38.34 -1.78 -4.48
C ASP A 229 39.87 -1.61 -4.32
N LYS A 230 40.33 -1.22 -3.12
CA LYS A 230 41.77 -1.11 -2.82
C LYS A 230 42.48 -2.46 -2.88
N LEU A 231 41.85 -3.54 -2.42
CA LEU A 231 42.43 -4.89 -2.48
C LEU A 231 42.49 -5.41 -3.91
N LEU A 232 41.41 -5.22 -4.70
CA LEU A 232 41.37 -5.59 -6.11
C LEU A 232 42.43 -4.85 -6.94
N ALA A 233 42.63 -3.56 -6.65
CA ALA A 233 43.68 -2.75 -7.28
C ALA A 233 45.09 -3.30 -7.00
N LYS A 234 45.34 -3.78 -5.78
CA LYS A 234 46.62 -4.38 -5.39
C LYS A 234 46.87 -5.75 -6.03
N GLU A 235 45.83 -6.55 -6.21
CA GLU A 235 45.94 -7.91 -6.75
C GLU A 235 46.18 -7.92 -8.27
N ASN A 236 45.59 -6.98 -9.02
CA ASN A 236 45.65 -6.96 -10.49
C ASN A 236 45.96 -5.57 -11.08
N PRO A 237 47.18 -5.04 -10.92
CA PRO A 237 47.54 -3.72 -11.44
C PRO A 237 47.39 -3.61 -12.98
N LYS A 238 47.66 -4.70 -13.71
CA LYS A 238 47.61 -4.73 -15.19
C LYS A 238 46.19 -4.83 -15.79
N LYS A 239 45.21 -5.39 -15.07
CA LYS A 239 43.80 -5.36 -15.51
C LYS A 239 43.18 -3.99 -15.26
N MET A 240 43.64 -3.30 -14.21
CA MET A 240 43.17 -1.96 -13.90
C MET A 240 43.60 -0.95 -14.96
N GLU A 241 44.74 -1.09 -15.64
CA GLU A 241 45.16 -0.15 -16.69
C GLU A 241 44.18 -0.13 -17.90
N ASN A 242 43.68 -1.30 -18.29
CA ASN A 242 42.66 -1.41 -19.36
C ASN A 242 41.23 -1.12 -18.88
N GLN A 243 40.93 -1.32 -17.60
CA GLN A 243 39.62 -1.04 -17.02
C GLN A 243 39.49 0.40 -16.49
N ALA A 244 40.61 1.07 -16.17
CA ALA A 244 40.73 2.47 -15.80
C ALA A 244 40.59 3.41 -17.01
N PHE A 245 40.79 2.91 -18.24
CA PHE A 245 40.40 3.67 -19.43
C PHE A 245 38.86 3.76 -19.58
N SER A 246 38.11 2.79 -19.03
CA SER A 246 36.64 2.85 -18.93
C SER A 246 36.14 3.43 -17.60
N ARG A 247 36.90 3.31 -16.51
CA ARG A 247 36.68 3.99 -15.22
C ARG A 247 37.69 5.13 -15.09
N ARG A 248 37.40 6.25 -15.77
CA ARG A 248 38.25 7.46 -15.83
C ARG A 248 38.98 7.74 -14.51
N THR A 249 40.28 7.97 -14.65
CA THR A 249 41.19 8.75 -13.80
C THR A 249 40.51 9.50 -12.65
N TYR A 250 40.55 8.86 -11.48
CA TYR A 250 40.10 9.41 -10.21
C TYR A 250 41.29 10.06 -9.50
N ASP A 251 41.53 11.33 -9.84
CA ASP A 251 42.37 12.21 -9.03
C ASP A 251 41.46 12.84 -7.95
N GLN A 252 41.86 12.76 -6.68
CA GLN A 252 41.25 13.41 -5.50
C GLN A 252 39.80 13.04 -5.09
N ASP A 253 39.66 12.22 -4.04
CA ASP A 253 38.60 12.23 -2.99
C ASP A 253 37.10 12.25 -3.36
N TYR A 254 36.68 12.09 -4.61
CA TYR A 254 35.30 12.31 -5.03
C TYR A 254 34.67 11.13 -5.79
N PHE A 255 34.54 9.94 -5.19
CA PHE A 255 33.58 8.94 -5.71
C PHE A 255 32.31 9.67 -6.16
N PRO A 256 31.73 9.38 -7.36
CA PRO A 256 30.51 10.05 -7.76
C PRO A 256 29.49 9.51 -6.78
N MET A 257 29.19 10.29 -5.74
CA MET A 257 28.44 9.82 -4.58
C MET A 257 27.08 9.26 -5.02
N GLY A 258 26.61 9.62 -6.22
CA GLY A 258 25.45 9.03 -6.91
C GLY A 258 25.47 7.51 -7.13
N GLU A 259 26.60 6.84 -6.98
CA GLU A 259 26.75 5.38 -7.21
C GLU A 259 26.89 4.57 -5.91
N THR A 260 26.92 5.20 -4.73
CA THR A 260 27.10 4.48 -3.46
C THR A 260 25.78 3.96 -2.90
N PHE A 261 25.86 2.93 -2.05
CA PHE A 261 24.68 2.43 -1.35
C PHE A 261 24.12 3.48 -0.39
N GLY A 262 25.00 4.23 0.30
CA GLY A 262 24.60 5.37 1.15
C GLY A 262 23.75 6.41 0.42
N TRP A 263 24.06 6.69 -0.85
CA TRP A 263 23.25 7.59 -1.68
C TRP A 263 21.86 7.04 -2.00
N SER A 264 21.76 5.75 -2.31
CA SER A 264 20.47 5.09 -2.54
C SER A 264 19.56 5.15 -1.29
N VAL A 265 20.16 5.11 -0.10
CA VAL A 265 19.45 5.25 1.17
C VAL A 265 18.94 6.68 1.37
N GLN A 266 19.75 7.69 1.06
CA GLN A 266 19.31 9.08 1.10
C GLN A 266 18.20 9.37 0.06
N LEU A 267 18.27 8.76 -1.13
CA LEU A 267 17.20 8.84 -2.12
C LEU A 267 15.90 8.23 -1.58
N SER A 268 16.00 7.10 -0.87
CA SER A 268 14.86 6.45 -0.22
C SER A 268 14.26 7.34 0.88
N ARG A 269 15.08 8.03 1.66
CA ARG A 269 14.63 9.01 2.65
C ARG A 269 13.87 10.18 2.01
N LEU A 270 14.47 10.81 1.00
CA LEU A 270 13.86 11.90 0.24
C LEU A 270 12.51 11.49 -0.36
N TRP A 271 12.42 10.24 -0.86
CA TRP A 271 11.19 9.70 -1.40
C TRP A 271 10.08 9.64 -0.34
N TRP A 272 10.38 9.19 0.87
CA TRP A 272 9.40 9.14 1.95
C TRP A 272 9.00 10.54 2.43
N GLU A 273 9.95 11.46 2.58
CA GLU A 273 9.67 12.87 2.94
C GLU A 273 8.74 13.51 1.91
N TRP A 274 9.04 13.33 0.61
CA TRP A 274 8.20 13.81 -0.47
C TRP A 274 6.79 13.22 -0.45
N LYS A 275 6.65 11.93 -0.12
CA LYS A 275 5.33 11.29 0.05
C LYS A 275 4.56 11.83 1.25
N VAL A 276 5.25 12.17 2.33
CA VAL A 276 4.66 12.80 3.52
C VAL A 276 4.15 14.19 3.16
N GLU A 277 4.95 15.03 2.50
CA GLU A 277 4.53 16.36 2.06
C GLU A 277 3.36 16.32 1.08
N ARG A 278 3.38 15.42 0.09
CA ARG A 278 2.22 15.23 -0.81
C ARG A 278 0.95 14.82 -0.07
N THR A 279 1.09 14.09 1.04
CA THR A 279 -0.06 13.70 1.86
C THR A 279 -0.58 14.88 2.67
N TRP A 280 0.33 15.70 3.22
CA TRP A 280 -0.01 16.93 3.89
C TRP A 280 -0.72 17.91 2.96
N GLU A 281 -0.21 18.14 1.76
CA GLU A 281 -0.85 18.99 0.77
C GLU A 281 -2.27 18.51 0.42
N ASP A 282 -2.42 17.19 0.18
CA ASP A 282 -3.73 16.58 -0.06
C ASP A 282 -4.67 16.79 1.14
N TRP A 283 -4.16 16.67 2.37
CA TRP A 283 -4.94 16.88 3.58
C TRP A 283 -5.33 18.34 3.78
N THR A 284 -4.43 19.29 3.57
CA THR A 284 -4.74 20.72 3.65
C THR A 284 -5.84 21.09 2.65
N ALA A 285 -5.68 20.71 1.38
CA ALA A 285 -6.68 20.99 0.34
C ALA A 285 -8.04 20.33 0.62
N ARG A 286 -8.06 19.09 1.15
CA ARG A 286 -9.31 18.45 1.59
C ARG A 286 -9.92 19.17 2.79
N GLY A 287 -9.09 19.62 3.72
CA GLY A 287 -9.52 20.35 4.91
C GLY A 287 -10.22 21.64 4.56
N GLU A 288 -9.62 22.42 3.65
CA GLU A 288 -10.17 23.65 3.09
C GLU A 288 -11.51 23.39 2.40
N ALA A 289 -11.57 22.45 1.46
CA ALA A 289 -12.81 22.11 0.75
C ALA A 289 -13.93 21.64 1.69
N LEU A 290 -13.60 20.83 2.71
CA LEU A 290 -14.58 20.39 3.70
C LEU A 290 -15.03 21.54 4.62
N HIS A 291 -14.14 22.50 4.91
CA HIS A 291 -14.48 23.69 5.67
C HIS A 291 -15.44 24.60 4.90
N GLU A 292 -15.12 24.90 3.64
CA GLU A 292 -15.98 25.67 2.74
C GLU A 292 -17.37 25.04 2.60
N LEU A 293 -17.42 23.72 2.38
CA LEU A 293 -18.66 22.96 2.29
C LEU A 293 -19.51 23.13 3.56
N VAL A 294 -18.91 23.02 4.75
CA VAL A 294 -19.63 23.16 6.01
C VAL A 294 -20.12 24.58 6.24
N GLU A 295 -19.35 25.60 5.85
CA GLU A 295 -19.80 27.00 5.91
C GLU A 295 -20.92 27.30 4.90
N GLN A 296 -20.90 26.71 3.69
CA GLN A 296 -22.02 26.78 2.75
C GLN A 296 -23.29 26.15 3.34
N GLU A 297 -23.20 24.94 3.89
CA GLU A 297 -24.34 24.28 4.56
C GLU A 297 -24.85 25.09 5.76
N ARG A 298 -23.94 25.74 6.50
CA ARG A 298 -24.30 26.63 7.61
C ARG A 298 -25.06 27.85 7.13
N SER A 299 -24.60 28.52 6.08
CA SER A 299 -25.25 29.69 5.51
C SER A 299 -26.68 29.37 5.04
N LEU A 300 -26.86 28.24 4.34
CA LEU A 300 -28.17 27.76 3.93
C LEU A 300 -29.07 27.43 5.12
N ALA A 301 -28.50 26.86 6.20
CA ALA A 301 -29.26 26.55 7.41
C ALA A 301 -29.76 27.81 8.11
N GLU A 302 -28.97 28.87 8.11
CA GLU A 302 -29.37 30.15 8.70
C GLU A 302 -30.42 30.87 7.82
N LYS A 303 -30.31 30.81 6.48
CA LYS A 303 -31.34 31.29 5.54
C LYS A 303 -32.67 30.57 5.75
N GLU A 304 -32.65 29.24 5.88
CA GLU A 304 -33.85 28.41 6.11
C GLU A 304 -34.52 28.64 7.47
N ARG A 305 -33.77 29.14 8.46
CA ARG A 305 -34.29 29.52 9.78
C ARG A 305 -34.90 30.93 9.79
N GLY A 306 -34.94 31.63 8.65
CA GLY A 306 -35.54 32.96 8.52
C GLY A 306 -34.65 34.09 9.03
N ARG A 307 -33.33 33.89 9.15
CA ARG A 307 -32.41 35.01 9.42
C ARG A 307 -32.23 35.84 8.16
N SER A 308 -32.39 37.16 8.28
CA SER A 308 -32.18 38.09 7.17
C SER A 308 -30.72 38.04 6.71
N GLU A 309 -30.50 38.23 5.42
CA GLU A 309 -29.16 38.27 4.82
C GLU A 309 -28.27 39.36 5.48
N ASN A 310 -28.89 40.45 5.93
CA ASN A 310 -28.23 41.50 6.71
C ASN A 310 -27.71 41.03 8.08
N ASP A 311 -28.41 40.10 8.75
CA ASP A 311 -27.94 39.52 10.01
C ASP A 311 -26.77 38.54 9.80
N LEU A 312 -26.75 37.85 8.65
CA LEU A 312 -25.64 37.00 8.24
C LEU A 312 -24.39 37.83 7.98
N LEU A 313 -24.52 38.88 7.15
CA LEU A 313 -23.43 39.81 6.85
C LEU A 313 -22.89 40.50 8.10
N LYS A 314 -23.77 40.89 9.05
CA LYS A 314 -23.34 41.49 10.32
C LYS A 314 -22.59 40.50 11.21
N LYS A 315 -22.95 39.21 11.19
CA LYS A 315 -22.29 38.15 11.94
C LYS A 315 -20.96 37.74 11.32
N ASP A 316 -20.90 37.67 10.00
CA ASP A 316 -19.67 37.40 9.25
C ASP A 316 -18.71 38.57 9.35
N ASN A 317 -19.17 39.82 9.27
CA ASN A 317 -18.35 40.99 9.56
C ASN A 317 -17.86 40.98 11.01
N ARG A 318 -18.69 40.61 12.00
CA ARG A 318 -18.22 40.45 13.38
C ARG A 318 -17.15 39.36 13.50
N ARG A 319 -17.29 38.24 12.81
CA ARG A 319 -16.28 37.17 12.78
C ARG A 319 -15.01 37.60 12.04
N ALA A 320 -15.13 38.30 10.91
CA ALA A 320 -14.02 38.83 10.14
C ALA A 320 -13.28 39.89 10.96
N THR A 321 -13.98 40.82 11.62
CA THR A 321 -13.36 41.77 12.55
C THR A 321 -12.75 41.09 13.77
N ALA A 322 -13.31 39.97 14.25
CA ALA A 322 -12.72 39.20 15.34
C ALA A 322 -11.50 38.37 14.87
N ARG A 323 -11.47 37.92 13.61
CA ARG A 323 -10.30 37.31 12.97
C ARG A 323 -9.22 38.35 12.75
N LEU A 324 -9.53 39.47 12.10
CA LEU A 324 -8.63 40.61 11.92
C LEU A 324 -8.10 41.16 13.25
N ARG A 325 -8.91 41.17 14.33
CA ARG A 325 -8.43 41.53 15.67
C ARG A 325 -7.54 40.48 16.31
N ARG A 326 -7.69 39.19 15.97
CA ARG A 326 -6.74 38.15 16.38
C ARG A 326 -5.46 38.26 15.57
N ASP A 327 -5.55 38.34 14.25
CA ASP A 327 -4.40 38.42 13.35
C ASP A 327 -3.59 39.71 13.60
N ALA A 328 -4.24 40.83 13.94
CA ALA A 328 -3.56 42.08 14.33
C ALA A 328 -2.96 42.07 15.74
N GLN A 329 -3.36 41.12 16.60
CA GLN A 329 -2.88 40.97 17.97
C GLN A 329 -1.94 39.74 18.13
N GLU A 330 -1.77 38.95 17.06
CA GLU A 330 -0.92 37.75 16.98
C GLU A 330 0.58 38.05 17.01
N PHE A 331 1.01 39.30 16.86
CA PHE A 331 2.43 39.66 17.02
C PHE A 331 2.89 39.77 18.49
N GLU A 332 1.98 39.91 19.47
CA GLU A 332 2.36 39.98 20.90
C GLU A 332 1.62 39.00 21.83
N ASP A 333 0.42 38.51 21.47
CA ASP A 333 -0.39 37.64 22.37
C ASP A 333 -0.81 36.31 21.71
N ALA A 334 0.15 35.48 21.28
CA ALA A 334 -0.15 34.10 20.90
C ALA A 334 -0.69 33.32 22.13
N PRO A 335 -1.79 32.54 22.01
CA PRO A 335 -2.23 31.69 23.11
C PRO A 335 -1.07 30.74 23.50
N PRO A 336 -0.84 30.48 24.79
CA PRO A 336 0.47 30.01 25.32
C PRO A 336 0.96 28.64 24.82
N ASN A 337 0.29 27.99 23.85
CA ASN A 337 0.65 26.69 23.31
C ASN A 337 0.42 26.55 21.78
N VAL A 338 0.20 27.64 21.03
CA VAL A 338 0.03 27.58 19.57
C VAL A 338 1.13 28.40 18.90
N VAL A 339 2.17 27.71 18.44
CA VAL A 339 3.20 28.32 17.59
C VAL A 339 2.64 28.39 16.17
N VAL A 340 2.48 29.61 15.65
CA VAL A 340 2.28 29.85 14.22
C VAL A 340 3.68 29.87 13.61
N SER A 341 4.07 28.81 12.91
CA SER A 341 5.34 28.78 12.18
C SER A 341 5.16 29.45 10.82
N ASP A 342 5.97 30.47 10.53
CA ASP A 342 6.03 31.14 9.22
C ASP A 342 6.72 30.30 8.13
N THR A 343 7.27 29.13 8.48
CA THR A 343 7.84 28.23 7.48
C THR A 343 6.73 27.60 6.67
N THR A 344 6.75 27.82 5.35
CA THR A 344 5.91 27.08 4.41
C THR A 344 6.01 25.59 4.74
N GLY A 345 4.89 24.97 5.13
CA GLY A 345 4.87 23.62 5.71
C GLY A 345 5.26 22.50 4.75
N LEU A 346 5.67 22.83 3.52
CA LEU A 346 5.90 21.92 2.40
C LEU A 346 7.14 22.33 1.57
N PRO A 347 8.34 22.39 2.17
CA PRO A 347 9.55 22.92 1.53
C PRO A 347 9.98 22.11 0.28
N LEU A 348 9.79 20.79 0.25
CA LEU A 348 10.16 19.98 -0.92
C LEU A 348 9.23 20.25 -2.11
N LEU A 349 7.93 20.41 -1.86
CA LEU A 349 6.98 20.73 -2.93
C LEU A 349 7.17 22.15 -3.46
N GLU A 350 7.52 23.11 -2.62
CA GLU A 350 7.85 24.48 -3.03
C GLU A 350 9.15 24.54 -3.84
N ALA A 351 10.19 23.82 -3.40
CA ALA A 351 11.42 23.65 -4.15
C ALA A 351 11.16 23.01 -5.53
N LEU A 352 10.27 22.02 -5.59
CA LEU A 352 9.88 21.39 -6.85
C LEU A 352 9.17 22.38 -7.77
N ARG A 353 8.18 23.13 -7.26
CA ARG A 353 7.39 24.10 -8.03
C ARG A 353 8.23 25.24 -8.61
N SER A 354 9.18 25.74 -7.83
CA SER A 354 10.08 26.82 -8.26
C SER A 354 11.08 26.38 -9.34
N ASN A 355 11.44 25.09 -9.38
CA ASN A 355 12.48 24.57 -10.28
C ASN A 355 11.95 23.71 -11.45
N LEU A 356 10.63 23.49 -11.54
CA LEU A 356 10.04 22.67 -12.60
C LEU A 356 9.92 23.48 -13.92
N PRO A 357 10.52 23.04 -15.03
CA PRO A 357 10.44 23.76 -16.30
C PRO A 357 9.02 23.76 -16.87
N GLU A 358 8.54 24.92 -17.31
CA GLU A 358 7.16 25.14 -17.80
C GLU A 358 6.75 24.19 -18.94
N SER A 359 7.71 23.73 -19.75
CA SER A 359 7.48 22.85 -20.90
C SER A 359 7.11 21.41 -20.55
N THR A 360 7.15 21.03 -19.26
CA THR A 360 6.78 19.67 -18.80
C THR A 360 5.35 19.56 -18.28
N LYS A 361 4.64 20.69 -18.13
CA LYS A 361 3.24 20.78 -17.64
C LYS A 361 2.18 20.25 -18.62
N SER A 362 2.57 19.82 -19.83
CA SER A 362 1.64 19.50 -20.92
C SER A 362 1.79 18.08 -21.49
N ALA A 363 2.65 17.23 -20.92
CA ALA A 363 3.08 15.98 -21.56
C ALA A 363 2.78 14.73 -20.73
N GLN A 364 1.68 14.68 -19.98
CA GLN A 364 1.34 13.53 -19.14
C GLN A 364 -0.10 13.04 -19.38
N ASP A 365 -0.37 12.55 -20.60
CA ASP A 365 -1.50 11.69 -20.87
C ASP A 365 -1.00 10.24 -21.16
N GLU A 366 -1.55 9.29 -20.40
CA GLU A 366 -1.81 7.87 -20.73
C GLU A 366 -0.84 6.70 -20.40
N ALA A 367 0.32 6.84 -19.75
CA ALA A 367 1.14 5.66 -19.39
C ALA A 367 1.32 5.44 -17.87
N PRO A 368 1.41 4.18 -17.38
CA PRO A 368 1.86 3.88 -16.02
C PRO A 368 3.32 4.29 -15.89
N HIS A 369 3.52 5.55 -15.49
CA HIS A 369 4.82 6.18 -15.44
C HIS A 369 5.56 5.74 -14.17
N ASP A 370 6.76 5.18 -14.33
CA ASP A 370 7.65 4.92 -13.21
C ASP A 370 7.92 6.25 -12.49
N PRO A 371 7.55 6.38 -11.20
CA PRO A 371 7.70 7.65 -10.50
C PRO A 371 9.16 8.11 -10.39
N PHE A 372 10.13 7.18 -10.45
CA PHE A 372 11.55 7.49 -10.38
C PHE A 372 12.11 8.02 -11.71
N LEU A 373 11.38 7.84 -12.81
CA LEU A 373 11.72 8.40 -14.12
C LEU A 373 11.00 9.73 -14.38
N SER A 374 10.17 10.18 -13.43
CA SER A 374 9.42 11.43 -13.59
C SER A 374 10.34 12.65 -13.60
N PRO A 375 10.09 13.64 -14.50
CA PRO A 375 10.82 14.90 -14.50
C PRO A 375 10.78 15.59 -13.12
N ALA A 376 9.63 15.52 -12.45
CA ALA A 376 9.41 16.06 -11.12
C ALA A 376 10.32 15.42 -10.05
N TRP A 377 10.53 14.11 -10.11
CA TRP A 377 11.47 13.42 -9.22
C TRP A 377 12.92 13.79 -9.54
N ALA A 378 13.28 13.82 -10.82
CA ALA A 378 14.63 14.18 -11.25
C ALA A 378 14.99 15.63 -10.86
N THR A 379 14.06 16.57 -10.97
CA THR A 379 14.26 17.95 -10.49
C THR A 379 14.43 17.99 -8.98
N LEU A 380 13.59 17.27 -8.23
CA LEU A 380 13.67 17.23 -6.77
C LEU A 380 15.00 16.66 -6.26
N VAL A 381 15.48 15.58 -6.88
CA VAL A 381 16.78 14.99 -6.53
C VAL A 381 17.92 15.97 -6.80
N LYS A 382 17.84 16.74 -7.90
CA LYS A 382 18.85 17.77 -8.22
C LYS A 382 18.83 18.94 -7.23
N THR A 383 17.64 19.42 -6.85
CA THR A 383 17.52 20.54 -5.90
C THR A 383 18.00 20.14 -4.50
N GLU A 384 17.67 18.93 -4.06
CA GLU A 384 18.02 18.44 -2.72
C GLU A 384 19.37 17.72 -2.65
N GLN A 385 20.13 17.66 -3.75
CA GLN A 385 21.39 16.94 -3.82
C GLN A 385 22.38 17.41 -2.74
N GLY A 386 22.50 18.71 -2.53
CA GLY A 386 23.39 19.28 -1.51
C GLY A 386 23.02 18.83 -0.10
N ARG A 387 21.72 18.82 0.22
CA ARG A 387 21.20 18.39 1.53
C ARG A 387 21.44 16.90 1.76
N MET A 388 21.17 16.08 0.75
CA MET A 388 21.42 14.64 0.80
C MET A 388 22.91 14.32 0.98
N LEU A 389 23.81 15.05 0.30
CA LEU A 389 25.25 14.89 0.47
C LEU A 389 25.71 15.23 1.90
N MET A 390 25.13 16.27 2.51
CA MET A 390 25.42 16.61 3.90
C MET A 390 25.00 15.48 4.86
N TRP A 391 23.82 14.89 4.63
CA TRP A 391 23.35 13.76 5.44
C TRP A 391 24.19 12.50 5.21
N ALA A 392 24.51 12.15 3.97
CA ALA A 392 25.39 11.02 3.68
C ALA A 392 26.74 11.15 4.41
N ARG A 393 27.34 12.35 4.40
CA ARG A 393 28.61 12.63 5.09
C ARG A 393 28.50 12.55 6.61
N ARG A 394 27.35 12.83 7.21
CA ARG A 394 27.12 12.75 8.67
C ARG A 394 27.35 11.34 9.21
N HIS A 395 27.02 10.31 8.42
CA HIS A 395 27.12 8.91 8.84
C HIS A 395 28.43 8.25 8.41
N VAL A 396 29.28 8.93 7.64
CA VAL A 396 30.63 8.44 7.35
C VAL A 396 31.44 8.54 8.64
N VAL A 397 31.76 7.38 9.21
CA VAL A 397 32.70 7.29 10.34
C VAL A 397 34.01 7.92 9.89
N ARG A 398 34.42 9.01 10.57
CA ARG A 398 35.79 9.49 10.46
C ARG A 398 36.67 8.40 11.04
N SER A 399 37.36 7.66 10.18
CA SER A 399 38.53 6.88 10.59
C SER A 399 39.48 7.85 11.27
N GLU A 400 39.48 7.84 12.61
CA GLU A 400 40.57 8.42 13.38
C GLU A 400 41.86 7.68 13.00
N ARG A 401 42.92 8.48 12.90
CA ARG A 401 44.24 8.13 12.37
C ARG A 401 44.99 7.16 13.27
#